data_AF-A0AAN7Q0R6-F1
#
_entry.id   AF-A0AAN7Q0R6-F1
#
_cell.length_a   1.000
_cell.length_b   1.000
_cell.length_c   1.000
_cell.angle_alpha   90.00
_cell.angle_beta   90.00
_cell.angle_gamma   90.00
#
_symmetry.space_group_name_H-M   'P 1'
#
loop_
_entity.id
_entity.type
_entity.pdbx_description
1 polymer ?
#
loop_
_entity_poly.entity_id
_entity_poly.type
_entity_poly.pdbx_seq_one_letter_code
_entity_poly.pdbx_strand_id
1 'polypeptide(L)'
;MLFLKNGSLFYIKEIMTFLYAQLLIVEELERQEQLNAVRILRRRLRDGQNAFDIPENEFRRNFRLNKEACRDLINAIDAHLGHGRYASRRRNIFKVFSSLR
;
A
#
# COMPACT_ATOMS: atom_id res chain seq x y z
N MET A 1 14.22 -43.35 38.73
CA MET A 1 13.05 -42.43 38.63
C MET A 1 13.42 -40.99 38.20
N LEU A 2 14.60 -40.75 37.60
CA LEU A 2 15.04 -39.41 37.14
C LEU A 2 14.82 -39.16 35.63
N PHE A 3 14.68 -40.22 34.82
CA PHE A 3 14.54 -40.10 33.36
C PHE A 3 13.16 -39.60 32.89
N LEU A 4 12.08 -39.85 33.65
CA LEU A 4 10.73 -39.41 33.28
C LEU A 4 10.51 -37.91 33.47
N LYS A 5 11.19 -37.27 34.44
CA LYS A 5 11.10 -35.82 34.69
C LYS A 5 11.83 -35.00 33.62
N ASN A 6 12.91 -35.53 33.04
CA ASN A 6 13.68 -34.82 32.03
C ASN A 6 13.01 -34.86 30.66
N GLY A 7 12.32 -35.96 30.33
CA GLY A 7 11.54 -36.09 29.08
C GLY A 7 10.30 -35.19 29.04
N SER A 8 9.59 -35.04 30.17
CA SER A 8 8.43 -34.12 30.24
C SER A 8 8.84 -32.65 30.13
N LEU A 9 9.95 -32.27 30.76
CA LEU A 9 10.47 -30.90 30.69
C LEU A 9 10.95 -30.54 29.27
N PHE A 10 11.53 -31.51 28.56
CA PHE A 10 11.93 -31.35 27.15
C PHE A 10 10.71 -31.16 26.25
N TYR A 11 9.68 -31.99 26.40
CA TYR A 11 8.43 -31.89 25.64
C TYR A 11 7.70 -30.57 25.90
N ILE A 12 7.68 -30.09 27.15
CA ILE A 12 7.12 -28.78 27.50
C ILE A 12 7.91 -27.66 26.82
N LYS A 13 9.24 -27.73 26.77
CA LYS A 13 10.06 -26.72 26.08
C LYS A 13 9.78 -26.68 24.58
N GLU A 14 9.61 -27.83 23.94
CA GLU A 14 9.28 -27.90 22.50
C GLU A 14 7.90 -27.28 22.22
N ILE A 15 6.89 -27.63 23.03
CA ILE A 15 5.55 -27.05 22.92
C ILE A 15 5.58 -25.53 23.11
N MET A 16 6.27 -25.05 24.14
CA MET A 16 6.37 -23.62 24.40
C MET A 16 7.10 -22.90 23.26
N THR A 17 8.18 -23.47 22.74
CA THR A 17 8.93 -22.91 21.60
C THR A 17 8.05 -22.81 20.36
N PHE A 18 7.28 -23.87 20.07
CA PHE A 18 6.32 -23.86 18.97
C PHE A 18 5.26 -22.78 19.17
N LEU A 19 4.70 -22.66 20.39
CA LEU A 19 3.68 -21.66 20.70
C LEU A 19 4.22 -20.23 20.55
N TYR A 20 5.44 -19.96 21.02
CA TYR A 20 6.12 -18.67 20.85
C TYR A 20 6.35 -18.35 19.37
N ALA A 21 6.78 -19.33 18.57
CA ALA A 21 6.96 -19.13 17.13
C ALA A 21 5.63 -18.78 16.44
N GLN A 22 4.54 -19.46 16.79
CA GLN A 22 3.21 -19.14 16.26
C GLN A 22 2.76 -17.74 16.66
N LEU A 23 2.96 -17.34 17.92
CA LEU A 23 2.62 -16.00 18.40
C LEU A 23 3.37 -14.91 17.61
N LEU A 24 4.68 -15.08 17.41
CA LEU A 24 5.49 -14.14 16.63
C LEU A 24 5.03 -14.03 15.16
N ILE A 25 4.61 -15.13 14.55
CA ILE A 25 4.06 -15.12 13.20
C ILE A 25 2.77 -14.31 13.15
N VAL A 26 1.87 -14.50 14.11
CA VAL A 26 0.61 -13.75 14.18
C VAL A 26 0.86 -12.25 14.35
N GLU A 27 1.75 -11.86 15.26
CA GLU A 27 2.12 -10.45 15.48
C GLU A 27 2.67 -9.79 14.22
N GLU A 28 3.55 -10.48 13.49
CA GLU A 28 4.10 -9.95 12.24
C GLU A 28 3.03 -9.83 11.14
N LEU A 29 2.11 -10.79 11.05
CA LEU A 29 0.99 -10.73 10.09
C LEU A 29 0.06 -9.54 10.41
N GLU A 30 -0.30 -9.34 11.67
CA GLU A 30 -1.10 -8.17 12.09
C GLU A 30 -0.40 -6.86 11.76
N ARG A 31 0.90 -6.77 12.03
CA ARG A 31 1.71 -5.58 11.71
C ARG A 31 1.69 -5.29 10.20
N GLN A 32 1.83 -6.31 9.36
CA GLN A 32 1.77 -6.17 7.91
C GLN A 32 0.38 -5.75 7.43
N GLU A 33 -0.68 -6.30 8.03
CA GLU A 33 -2.06 -5.92 7.73
C GLU A 33 -2.32 -4.46 8.07
N GLN A 34 -1.88 -3.99 9.25
CA GLN A 34 -2.00 -2.58 9.65
C GLN A 34 -1.27 -1.65 8.67
N LEU A 35 -0.04 -2.01 8.27
CA LEU A 35 0.71 -1.23 7.28
C LEU A 35 -0.02 -1.18 5.92
N ASN A 36 -0.60 -2.29 5.49
CA ASN A 36 -1.37 -2.36 4.26
C ASN A 36 -2.68 -1.55 4.35
N ALA A 37 -3.38 -1.61 5.49
CA ALA A 37 -4.58 -0.81 5.74
C ALA A 37 -4.29 0.69 5.65
N VAL A 38 -3.21 1.16 6.27
CA VAL A 38 -2.77 2.56 6.21
C VAL A 38 -2.43 2.96 4.77
N ARG A 39 -1.73 2.10 4.01
CA ARG A 39 -1.41 2.35 2.60
C ARG A 39 -2.66 2.46 1.74
N ILE A 40 -3.64 1.58 1.95
CA ILE A 40 -4.93 1.59 1.23
C ILE A 40 -5.72 2.84 1.59
N LEU A 41 -5.80 3.20 2.87
CA LEU A 41 -6.49 4.39 3.33
C LEU A 41 -5.90 5.66 2.71
N ARG A 42 -4.57 5.83 2.76
CA ARG A 42 -3.88 6.96 2.12
C ARG A 42 -4.14 7.01 0.61
N ARG A 43 -4.16 5.85 -0.06
CA ARG A 43 -4.50 5.77 -1.48
C ARG A 43 -5.94 6.21 -1.73
N ARG A 44 -6.90 5.75 -0.93
CA ARG A 44 -8.32 6.14 -1.05
C ARG A 44 -8.50 7.64 -0.83
N LEU A 45 -7.86 8.20 0.19
CA LEU A 45 -7.88 9.64 0.46
C LEU A 45 -7.28 10.43 -0.69
N ARG A 46 -6.12 10.02 -1.21
CA ARG A 46 -5.48 10.65 -2.38
C ARG A 46 -6.35 10.57 -3.63
N ASP A 47 -6.93 9.40 -3.91
CA ASP A 47 -7.69 9.17 -5.13
C ASP A 47 -9.10 9.79 -5.05
N GLY A 48 -9.62 10.05 -3.84
CA GLY A 48 -10.89 10.75 -3.59
C GLY A 48 -10.76 12.27 -3.50
N GLN A 49 -9.54 12.80 -3.38
CA GLN A 49 -9.28 14.23 -3.42
C GLN A 49 -9.00 14.68 -4.87
N ASN A 50 -9.63 15.77 -5.29
CA ASN A 50 -9.32 16.38 -6.58
C ASN A 50 -7.95 17.08 -6.47
N ALA A 51 -6.97 16.59 -7.23
CA ALA A 51 -5.63 17.16 -7.26
C ALA A 51 -5.61 18.63 -7.73
N PHE A 52 -6.66 19.13 -8.40
CA PHE A 52 -6.74 20.53 -8.80
C PHE A 52 -7.19 21.49 -7.69
N ASP A 53 -7.63 20.99 -6.53
CA ASP A 53 -8.14 21.83 -5.44
C ASP A 53 -7.01 22.35 -4.52
N ILE A 54 -5.82 21.73 -4.54
CA ILE A 54 -4.67 22.20 -3.74
C ILE A 54 -4.03 23.46 -4.34
N PRO A 55 -3.35 24.32 -3.56
CA PRO A 55 -2.70 25.52 -4.09
C PRO A 55 -1.65 25.23 -5.17
N GLU A 56 -1.47 26.15 -6.13
CA GLU A 56 -0.56 25.97 -7.29
C GLU A 56 0.89 25.66 -6.87
N ASN A 57 1.40 26.30 -5.82
CA ASN A 57 2.75 26.05 -5.31
C ASN A 57 2.91 24.60 -4.80
N GLU A 58 1.88 24.09 -4.13
CA GLU A 58 1.87 22.71 -3.63
C GLU A 58 1.66 21.71 -4.77
N PHE A 59 0.82 22.07 -5.73
CA PHE A 59 0.62 21.29 -6.94
C PHE A 59 1.93 21.12 -7.71
N ARG A 60 2.65 22.21 -7.98
CA ARG A 60 3.97 22.17 -8.64
C ARG A 60 4.99 21.35 -7.86
N ARG A 61 5.01 21.48 -6.53
CA ARG A 61 5.89 20.68 -5.67
C ARG A 61 5.61 19.17 -5.79
N ASN A 62 4.34 18.79 -5.87
CA ASN A 62 3.91 17.39 -5.89
C ASN A 62 3.98 16.76 -7.29
N PHE A 63 3.60 17.50 -8.34
CA PHE A 63 3.44 16.99 -9.70
C PHE A 63 4.50 17.49 -10.68
N ARG A 64 5.36 18.42 -10.27
CA ARG A 64 6.44 19.04 -11.09
C ARG A 64 5.94 19.74 -12.37
N LEU A 65 4.64 19.97 -12.46
CA LEU A 65 3.94 20.65 -13.54
C LEU A 65 3.03 21.71 -12.94
N ASN A 66 2.72 22.75 -13.71
CA ASN A 66 1.65 23.67 -13.34
C ASN A 66 0.28 23.02 -13.65
N LYS A 67 -0.79 23.53 -13.03
CA LYS A 67 -2.14 22.98 -13.25
C LYS A 67 -2.61 23.11 -14.70
N GLU A 68 -2.23 24.18 -15.37
CA GLU A 68 -2.62 24.46 -16.76
C GLU A 68 -2.07 23.41 -17.73
N ALA A 69 -0.76 23.17 -17.72
CA ALA A 69 -0.13 22.12 -18.53
C ALA A 69 -0.67 20.74 -18.18
N CYS A 70 -1.01 20.49 -16.91
CA CYS A 70 -1.65 19.24 -16.52
C CYS A 70 -3.06 19.09 -17.14
N ARG A 71 -3.86 20.16 -17.21
CA ARG A 71 -5.16 20.15 -17.90
C ARG A 71 -5.00 19.94 -19.40
N ASP A 72 -4.04 20.60 -20.02
CA ASP A 72 -3.77 20.43 -21.46
C ASP A 72 -3.38 19.00 -21.78
N LEU A 73 -2.55 18.38 -20.94
CA LEU A 73 -2.20 16.97 -21.07
C LEU A 73 -3.42 16.06 -20.91
N ILE A 74 -4.29 16.31 -19.93
CA ILE A 74 -5.53 15.53 -19.75
C ILE A 74 -6.40 15.64 -20.99
N ASN A 75 -6.64 16.86 -21.49
CA ASN A 75 -7.46 17.10 -22.68
C ASN A 75 -6.87 16.42 -23.93
N ALA A 76 -5.56 16.50 -24.12
CA ALA A 76 -4.87 15.86 -25.23
C ALA A 76 -5.00 14.33 -25.18
N ILE A 77 -4.92 13.75 -23.98
CA ILE A 77 -5.06 12.31 -23.79
C ILE A 77 -6.52 11.87 -23.94
N ASP A 78 -7.47 12.64 -23.40
CA ASP A 78 -8.91 12.35 -23.47
C ASP A 78 -9.40 12.26 -24.93
N ALA A 79 -8.86 13.09 -25.83
CA ALA A 79 -9.14 13.02 -27.26
C ALA A 79 -8.78 11.66 -27.90
N HIS A 80 -7.88 10.89 -27.28
CA HIS A 80 -7.42 9.58 -27.75
C HIS A 80 -7.92 8.41 -26.87
N LEU A 81 -8.56 8.70 -25.74
CA LEU A 81 -9.23 7.71 -24.89
C LEU A 81 -10.65 7.46 -25.44
N GLY A 82 -10.76 6.58 -26.43
CA GLY A 82 -12.05 6.20 -27.02
C GLY A 82 -13.11 5.86 -25.97
N HIS A 83 -14.36 6.33 -26.17
CA HIS A 83 -15.49 6.33 -25.23
C HIS A 83 -16.06 4.94 -24.86
N GLY A 84 -15.20 3.92 -24.70
CA GLY A 84 -15.63 2.58 -24.37
C GLY A 84 -14.56 1.81 -23.58
N ARG A 85 -14.99 1.28 -22.43
CA ARG A 85 -14.35 0.21 -21.63
C ARG A 85 -13.22 0.57 -20.65
N TYR A 86 -12.98 1.84 -20.31
CA TYR A 86 -11.94 2.20 -19.33
C TYR A 86 -12.44 2.82 -18.01
N ALA A 87 -13.74 2.80 -17.72
CA ALA A 87 -14.28 3.31 -16.46
C ALA A 87 -13.74 2.56 -15.21
N SER A 88 -13.29 1.30 -15.33
CA SER A 88 -12.82 0.50 -14.18
C SER A 88 -11.36 0.04 -14.27
N ARG A 89 -10.63 0.34 -15.34
CA ARG A 89 -9.27 -0.17 -15.55
C ARG A 89 -8.35 0.96 -15.98
N ARG A 90 -8.03 1.86 -15.03
CA ARG A 90 -6.85 2.72 -15.13
C ARG A 90 -5.64 1.82 -15.41
N ARG A 91 -5.20 1.76 -16.67
CA ARG A 91 -3.97 1.06 -17.05
C ARG A 91 -2.85 1.64 -16.20
N ASN A 92 -2.02 0.78 -15.62
CA ASN A 92 -0.84 1.11 -14.81
C ASN A 92 0.21 2.01 -15.52
N ILE A 93 -0.08 2.54 -16.71
CA ILE A 93 0.85 3.35 -17.52
C ILE A 93 1.12 4.72 -16.86
N PHE A 94 0.19 5.23 -16.04
CA PHE A 94 0.39 6.50 -15.32
C PHE A 94 1.04 6.36 -13.93
N LYS A 95 1.51 5.15 -13.54
CA LYS A 95 2.28 4.95 -12.29
C LYS A 95 3.76 5.34 -12.39
N VAL A 96 4.19 6.03 -13.45
CA VAL A 96 5.61 6.32 -13.68
C VAL A 96 6.17 7.44 -12.80
N PHE A 97 5.34 8.19 -12.07
CA PHE A 97 5.85 9.30 -11.22
C PHE A 97 5.94 9.00 -9.72
N SER A 98 5.64 7.77 -9.26
CA SER A 98 5.70 7.45 -7.82
C SER A 98 6.83 6.51 -7.39
N SER A 99 7.75 6.13 -8.29
CA SER A 99 8.85 5.19 -7.97
C SER A 99 10.27 5.78 -8.07
N LEU A 100 10.40 7.11 -8.20
CA LEU A 100 11.70 7.79 -8.03
C LEU A 100 11.82 8.33 -6.61
N ARG A 101 12.02 7.42 -5.66
CA ARG A 101 12.76 7.61 -4.42
C ARG A 101 13.11 6.26 -3.81
#